data_AF-A0A6M2A2W9-F1
#
_entry.id   AF-A0A6M2A2W9-F1
#
_cell.length_a   1.000
_cell.length_b   1.000
_cell.length_c   1.000
_cell.angle_alpha   90.00
_cell.angle_beta   90.00
_cell.angle_gamma   90.00
#
_symmetry.space_group_name_H-M   'P 1'
#
loop_
_entity.id
_entity.type
_entity.pdbx_description
1 polymer ?
#
loop_
_entity_poly.entity_id
_entity_poly.type
_entity_poly.pdbx_seq_one_letter_code
_entity_poly.pdbx_strand_id
1 'polypeptide(L)'
;SAGMILKYLKDQKIFDDSYYEYYNRALIHGIDLHDNGEEPQVYGYCSFSHVIANYNTIEHAPPVEEQDQCFYIALDFVRGHLDRLYQRFQYIQSCRDAVKEAMKGNPTCMVFDKSIPWLELFFELGGEDHPAQFLIMPSGVHWKLRGIPPNYNDRMSVRTPLPEKWAGLHEGDLKQVSGIEGAIFCHKGRFISVWETREDAEKALECVIKGE
;
A
#
# COMPACT_ATOMS: atom_id res chain seq x y z
N SER A 1 26.92 1.86 1.95
CA SER A 1 25.60 1.85 1.32
C SER A 1 24.81 0.62 1.73
N ALA A 2 23.55 0.85 2.10
CA ALA A 2 22.61 -0.18 2.53
C ALA A 2 22.16 -1.08 1.37
N GLY A 3 22.06 -0.54 0.15
CA GLY A 3 21.75 -1.34 -1.05
C GLY A 3 22.80 -2.38 -1.38
N MET A 4 24.08 -2.08 -1.17
CA MET A 4 25.14 -3.08 -1.36
C MET A 4 24.97 -4.28 -0.42
N ILE A 5 24.57 -4.04 0.83
CA ILE A 5 24.30 -5.12 1.80
C ILE A 5 23.07 -5.92 1.37
N LEU A 6 21.97 -5.24 1.01
CA LEU A 6 20.76 -5.93 0.54
C LEU A 6 21.04 -6.79 -0.70
N LYS A 7 21.78 -6.24 -1.67
CA LYS A 7 22.20 -6.97 -2.88
C LYS A 7 23.11 -8.15 -2.54
N TYR A 8 24.07 -7.98 -1.65
CA TYR A 8 24.92 -9.08 -1.19
C TYR A 8 24.08 -10.22 -0.60
N LEU A 9 23.11 -9.93 0.28
CA LEU A 9 22.23 -10.95 0.88
C LEU A 9 21.39 -11.69 -0.17
N LYS A 10 20.94 -10.98 -1.21
CA LYS A 10 20.29 -11.58 -2.38
C LYS A 10 21.24 -12.50 -3.15
N ASP A 11 22.45 -12.03 -3.47
CA ASP A 11 23.46 -12.79 -4.23
C ASP A 11 23.90 -14.06 -3.48
N GLN A 12 23.92 -14.01 -2.13
CA GLN A 12 24.16 -15.17 -1.27
C GLN A 12 22.93 -16.11 -1.14
N LYS A 13 21.81 -15.80 -1.80
CA LYS A 13 20.54 -16.55 -1.71
C LYS A 13 19.99 -16.67 -0.28
N ILE A 14 20.36 -15.73 0.59
CA ILE A 14 19.75 -15.60 1.92
C ILE A 14 18.32 -15.06 1.76
N PHE A 15 18.12 -14.17 0.80
CA PHE A 15 16.83 -13.61 0.42
C PHE A 15 16.55 -13.83 -1.07
N ASP A 16 15.27 -14.03 -1.40
CA ASP A 16 14.81 -14.16 -2.79
C ASP A 16 14.57 -12.78 -3.44
N ASP A 17 14.23 -12.80 -4.74
CA ASP A 17 13.91 -11.59 -5.51
C ASP A 17 12.75 -10.80 -4.91
N SER A 18 11.72 -11.48 -4.41
CA SER A 18 10.53 -10.81 -3.85
C SER A 18 10.85 -10.03 -2.58
N TYR A 19 11.69 -10.61 -1.71
CA TYR A 19 12.20 -9.95 -0.53
C TYR A 19 13.08 -8.75 -0.92
N TYR A 20 14.03 -8.96 -1.83
CA TYR A 20 14.92 -7.89 -2.30
C TYR A 20 14.12 -6.69 -2.83
N GLU A 21 13.19 -6.93 -3.75
CA GLU A 21 12.39 -5.85 -4.36
C GLU A 21 11.47 -5.16 -3.36
N TYR A 22 10.95 -5.89 -2.37
CA TYR A 22 10.14 -5.29 -1.31
C TYR A 22 10.97 -4.35 -0.44
N TYR A 23 12.12 -4.80 0.09
CA TYR A 23 12.97 -4.00 0.96
C TYR A 23 13.63 -2.84 0.21
N ASN A 24 14.04 -3.07 -1.04
CA ASN A 24 14.63 -2.04 -1.87
C ASN A 24 13.64 -0.89 -2.06
N ARG A 25 12.41 -1.18 -2.48
CA ARG A 25 11.37 -0.16 -2.71
C ARG A 25 10.85 0.48 -1.43
N ALA A 26 10.75 -0.29 -0.33
CA ALA A 26 10.15 0.20 0.91
C ALA A 26 11.08 1.07 1.75
N LEU A 27 12.40 0.87 1.66
CA LEU A 27 13.36 1.51 2.57
C LEU A 27 14.71 1.82 1.91
N ILE A 28 15.35 0.81 1.33
CA ILE A 28 16.79 0.88 1.03
C ILE A 28 17.11 1.83 -0.12
N HIS A 29 16.26 1.89 -1.14
CA HIS A 29 16.46 2.79 -2.28
C HIS A 29 16.49 4.26 -1.84
N GLY A 30 15.59 4.67 -0.95
CA GLY A 30 15.57 6.04 -0.43
C GLY A 30 16.80 6.35 0.41
N ILE A 31 17.29 5.39 1.21
CA ILE A 31 18.54 5.54 1.98
C ILE A 31 19.73 5.75 1.04
N ASP A 32 19.86 4.94 -0.02
CA ASP A 32 20.97 5.07 -0.95
C ASP A 32 20.91 6.37 -1.76
N LEU A 33 19.72 6.82 -2.18
CA LEU A 33 19.56 8.13 -2.84
C LEU A 33 20.02 9.27 -1.92
N HIS A 34 19.69 9.19 -0.62
CA HIS A 34 20.15 10.16 0.37
C HIS A 34 21.67 10.12 0.57
N ASP A 35 22.24 8.93 0.76
CA ASP A 35 23.68 8.69 0.97
C ASP A 35 24.52 9.22 -0.22
N ASN A 36 24.01 9.04 -1.44
CA ASN A 36 24.68 9.49 -2.67
C ASN A 36 24.40 10.96 -3.03
N GLY A 37 23.55 11.66 -2.27
CA GLY A 37 23.18 13.06 -2.54
C GLY A 37 22.26 13.25 -3.77
N GLU A 38 21.60 12.19 -4.23
CA GLU A 38 20.63 12.24 -5.34
C GLU A 38 19.21 12.59 -4.88
N GLU A 39 18.91 12.39 -3.58
CA GLU A 39 17.62 12.80 -3.00
C GLU A 39 17.53 14.33 -2.89
N PRO A 40 16.53 14.99 -3.51
CA PRO A 40 16.34 16.43 -3.36
C PRO A 40 15.95 16.77 -1.92
N GLN A 41 16.64 17.74 -1.31
CA GLN A 41 16.34 18.23 0.03
C GLN A 41 15.09 19.13 -0.02
N VAL A 42 13.92 18.51 0.05
CA VAL A 42 12.63 19.20 0.03
C VAL A 42 12.29 19.71 1.43
N TYR A 43 12.03 21.03 1.55
CA TYR A 43 11.64 21.64 2.82
C TYR A 43 10.38 20.98 3.41
N GLY A 44 10.46 20.61 4.69
CA GLY A 44 9.36 19.94 5.42
C GLY A 44 9.29 18.42 5.21
N TYR A 45 10.18 17.83 4.39
CA TYR A 45 10.29 16.37 4.24
C TYR A 45 11.30 15.80 5.23
N CYS A 46 10.94 14.72 5.94
CA CYS A 46 11.81 14.01 6.87
C CYS A 46 11.96 12.56 6.40
N SER A 47 13.09 12.25 5.76
CA SER A 47 13.40 10.90 5.28
C SER A 47 13.81 9.97 6.44
N PHE A 48 13.88 8.66 6.18
CA PHE A 48 14.34 7.71 7.20
C PHE A 48 15.75 8.05 7.70
N SER A 49 16.65 8.49 6.81
CA SER A 49 18.00 8.95 7.19
C SER A 49 17.96 10.14 8.15
N HIS A 50 17.04 11.09 7.97
CA HIS A 50 16.84 12.20 8.91
C HIS A 50 16.33 11.71 10.27
N VAL A 51 15.40 10.75 10.29
CA VAL A 51 14.92 10.14 11.54
C VAL A 51 16.08 9.48 12.29
N ILE A 52 16.93 8.72 11.60
CA ILE A 52 18.10 8.08 12.22
C ILE A 52 19.13 9.11 12.68
N ALA A 53 19.35 10.19 11.92
CA ALA A 53 20.28 11.24 12.30
C ALA A 53 19.90 11.96 13.61
N ASN A 54 18.62 11.95 14.02
CA ASN A 54 18.19 12.51 15.32
C ASN A 54 18.69 11.71 16.53
N TYR A 55 19.18 10.49 16.33
CA TYR A 55 19.82 9.71 17.39
C TYR A 55 21.32 10.00 17.51
N ASN A 56 21.91 10.80 16.61
CA ASN A 56 23.29 11.27 16.79
C ASN A 56 23.39 12.12 18.06
N THR A 57 24.62 12.25 18.54
CA THR A 57 24.92 13.11 19.70
C THR A 57 24.56 14.56 19.41
N ILE A 58 24.05 15.26 20.43
CA ILE A 58 23.65 16.67 20.29
C ILE A 58 24.88 17.56 20.15
N GLU A 59 25.91 17.28 20.94
CA GLU A 59 27.16 18.05 20.94
C GLU A 59 28.14 17.50 19.91
N HIS A 60 29.00 18.39 19.42
CA HIS A 60 30.10 18.03 18.53
C HIS A 60 31.27 17.49 19.34
N ALA A 61 31.86 16.37 18.89
CA ALA A 61 32.96 15.67 19.55
C ALA A 61 32.69 15.23 21.02
N PRO A 62 31.60 14.50 21.28
CA PRO A 62 31.30 13.94 22.60
C PRO A 62 32.23 12.75 22.92
N PRO A 63 32.27 12.28 24.19
CA PRO A 63 32.97 11.06 24.56
C PRO A 63 32.52 9.84 23.75
N VAL A 64 33.42 8.88 23.53
CA VAL A 64 33.12 7.66 22.75
C VAL A 64 31.98 6.87 23.36
N GLU A 65 31.88 6.83 24.69
CA GLU A 65 30.83 6.13 25.41
C GLU A 65 29.43 6.70 25.11
N GLU A 66 29.33 8.02 24.91
CA GLU A 66 28.08 8.67 24.52
C GLU A 66 27.72 8.36 23.07
N GLN A 67 28.71 8.35 22.17
CA GLN A 67 28.52 7.96 20.77
C GLN A 67 27.99 6.53 20.66
N ASP A 68 28.56 5.59 21.43
CA ASP A 68 28.13 4.19 21.47
C ASP A 68 26.69 4.08 22.00
N GLN A 69 26.34 4.81 23.06
CA GLN A 69 24.97 4.82 23.59
C GLN A 69 23.95 5.29 22.54
N CYS A 70 24.23 6.43 21.90
CA CYS A 70 23.42 6.97 20.80
C CYS A 70 23.28 5.95 19.65
N PHE A 71 24.38 5.31 19.26
CA PHE A 71 24.37 4.27 18.25
C PHE A 71 23.49 3.08 18.64
N TYR A 72 23.58 2.58 19.87
CA TYR A 72 22.76 1.44 20.31
C TYR A 72 21.27 1.77 20.37
N ILE A 73 20.89 3.02 20.72
CA ILE A 73 19.50 3.47 20.66
C ILE A 73 19.01 3.49 19.21
N ALA A 74 19.80 4.06 18.29
CA ALA A 74 19.47 4.05 16.87
C ALA A 74 19.35 2.62 16.31
N LEU A 75 20.27 1.74 16.71
CA LEU A 75 20.29 0.34 16.31
C LEU A 75 19.03 -0.40 16.77
N ASP A 76 18.60 -0.22 18.02
CA ASP A 76 17.40 -0.85 18.55
C ASP A 76 16.14 -0.41 17.77
N PHE A 77 16.03 0.90 17.51
CA PHE A 77 14.96 1.46 16.68
C PHE A 77 14.95 0.85 15.27
N VAL A 78 16.11 0.83 14.59
CA VAL A 78 16.24 0.30 13.23
C VAL A 78 15.90 -1.19 13.20
N ARG A 79 16.38 -1.98 14.16
CA ARG A 79 16.07 -3.41 14.26
C ARG A 79 14.56 -3.64 14.41
N GLY A 80 13.91 -2.93 15.34
CA GLY A 80 12.46 -3.04 15.50
C GLY A 80 11.68 -2.65 14.24
N HIS A 81 12.14 -1.62 13.52
CA HIS A 81 11.55 -1.23 12.24
C HIS A 81 11.71 -2.31 11.16
N LEU A 82 12.92 -2.88 11.00
CA LEU A 82 13.21 -3.95 10.05
C LEU A 82 12.43 -5.22 10.35
N ASP A 83 12.28 -5.60 11.62
CA ASP A 83 11.47 -6.74 12.05
C ASP A 83 9.99 -6.52 11.69
N ARG A 84 9.48 -5.31 11.92
CA ARG A 84 8.09 -4.96 11.54
C ARG A 84 7.90 -4.98 10.03
N LEU A 85 8.88 -4.50 9.27
CA LEU A 85 8.89 -4.55 7.81
C LEU A 85 8.87 -6.01 7.32
N TYR A 86 9.62 -6.90 7.98
CA TYR A 86 9.65 -8.32 7.67
C TYR A 86 8.29 -8.99 7.92
N GLN A 87 7.69 -8.75 9.08
CA GLN A 87 6.35 -9.27 9.40
C GLN A 87 5.30 -8.82 8.38
N ARG A 88 5.38 -7.55 7.93
CA ARG A 88 4.50 -7.04 6.88
C ARG A 88 4.73 -7.74 5.56
N PHE A 89 5.98 -7.91 5.14
CA PHE A 89 6.34 -8.68 3.94
C PHE A 89 5.78 -10.10 3.99
N GLN A 90 6.01 -10.82 5.09
CA GLN A 90 5.50 -12.18 5.27
C GLN A 90 3.97 -12.24 5.18
N TYR A 91 3.27 -11.30 5.81
CA TYR A 91 1.81 -11.24 5.74
C TYR A 91 1.32 -10.95 4.32
N ILE A 92 1.96 -10.01 3.60
CA ILE A 92 1.66 -9.75 2.19
C ILE A 92 1.85 -11.03 1.37
N GLN A 93 2.99 -11.70 1.46
CA GLN A 93 3.22 -12.93 0.68
C GLN A 93 2.27 -14.07 1.07
N SER A 94 1.83 -14.16 2.32
CA SER A 94 0.80 -15.14 2.73
C SER A 94 -0.55 -14.93 2.04
N CYS A 95 -0.80 -13.73 1.50
CA CYS A 95 -2.02 -13.39 0.78
C CYS A 95 -1.92 -13.64 -0.74
N ARG A 96 -0.76 -14.10 -1.25
CA ARG A 96 -0.47 -14.24 -2.68
C ARG A 96 -1.46 -15.15 -3.40
N ASP A 97 -1.78 -16.30 -2.80
CA ASP A 97 -2.71 -17.26 -3.39
C ASP A 97 -4.14 -16.69 -3.45
N ALA A 98 -4.57 -15.97 -2.42
CA ALA A 98 -5.88 -15.32 -2.43
C ALA A 98 -6.00 -14.27 -3.56
N VAL A 99 -4.95 -13.49 -3.80
CA VAL A 99 -4.91 -12.55 -4.94
C VAL A 99 -4.90 -13.29 -6.27
N LYS A 100 -4.10 -14.35 -6.40
CA LYS A 100 -4.03 -15.17 -7.61
C LYS A 100 -5.37 -15.82 -7.95
N GLU A 101 -6.08 -16.35 -6.97
CA GLU A 101 -7.42 -16.91 -7.19
C GLU A 101 -8.44 -15.83 -7.54
N ALA A 102 -8.41 -14.66 -6.88
CA ALA A 102 -9.29 -13.54 -7.22
C ALA A 102 -9.07 -13.04 -8.66
N MET A 103 -7.83 -13.03 -9.16
CA MET A 103 -7.50 -12.67 -10.54
C MET A 103 -8.04 -13.68 -11.57
N LYS A 104 -8.20 -14.96 -11.23
CA LYS A 104 -8.79 -15.96 -12.15
C LYS A 104 -10.32 -15.86 -12.27
N GLY A 105 -10.96 -15.12 -11.37
CA GLY A 105 -12.41 -15.02 -11.27
C GLY A 105 -13.03 -14.10 -12.31
N ASN A 106 -13.88 -13.20 -11.85
CA ASN A 106 -14.53 -12.23 -12.72
C ASN A 106 -13.48 -11.26 -13.31
N PRO A 107 -13.41 -11.12 -14.65
CA PRO A 107 -12.37 -10.31 -15.30
C PRO A 107 -12.51 -8.81 -15.00
N THR A 108 -13.69 -8.32 -14.61
CA THR A 108 -13.95 -6.90 -14.36
C THR A 108 -13.80 -6.52 -12.88
N CYS A 109 -14.08 -7.43 -11.95
CA CYS A 109 -14.00 -7.15 -10.53
C CYS A 109 -13.45 -8.33 -9.72
N MET A 110 -12.39 -8.08 -8.96
CA MET A 110 -11.89 -9.05 -7.97
C MET A 110 -12.73 -9.00 -6.69
N VAL A 111 -13.04 -10.14 -6.09
CA VAL A 111 -13.79 -10.18 -4.82
C VAL A 111 -12.98 -10.93 -3.79
N PHE A 112 -12.86 -10.35 -2.60
CA PHE A 112 -12.13 -10.91 -1.46
C PHE A 112 -13.07 -11.07 -0.28
N ASP A 113 -13.10 -12.24 0.35
CA ASP A 113 -13.93 -12.50 1.54
C ASP A 113 -13.35 -11.91 2.84
N LYS A 114 -12.10 -11.43 2.79
CA LYS A 114 -11.38 -10.84 3.93
C LYS A 114 -10.64 -9.60 3.47
N SER A 115 -10.47 -8.63 4.37
CA SER A 115 -9.60 -7.49 4.12
C SER A 115 -8.13 -7.94 4.13
N ILE A 116 -7.51 -7.99 2.96
CA ILE A 116 -6.10 -8.37 2.77
C ILE A 116 -5.32 -7.31 2.00
N PRO A 117 -3.98 -7.23 2.18
CA PRO A 117 -3.14 -6.50 1.25
C PRO A 117 -3.18 -7.22 -0.11
N TRP A 118 -3.55 -6.47 -1.15
CA TRP A 118 -3.70 -7.02 -2.51
C TRP A 118 -2.90 -6.24 -3.54
N LEU A 119 -2.63 -4.95 -3.30
CA LEU A 119 -2.15 -4.02 -4.32
C LEU A 119 -0.76 -4.41 -4.83
N GLU A 120 0.21 -4.63 -3.93
CA GLU A 120 1.56 -5.06 -4.30
C GLU A 120 1.52 -6.37 -5.10
N LEU A 121 0.83 -7.38 -4.55
CA LEU A 121 0.75 -8.71 -5.14
C LEU A 121 0.06 -8.71 -6.50
N PHE A 122 -1.01 -7.92 -6.65
CA PHE A 122 -1.73 -7.80 -7.92
C PHE A 122 -0.79 -7.37 -9.03
N PHE A 123 0.03 -6.32 -8.82
CA PHE A 123 0.98 -5.87 -9.83
C PHE A 123 2.18 -6.83 -10.00
N GLU A 124 2.66 -7.46 -8.93
CA GLU A 124 3.70 -8.51 -9.04
C GLU A 124 3.24 -9.72 -9.85
N LEU A 125 1.93 -10.00 -9.87
CA LEU A 125 1.32 -11.10 -10.60
C LEU A 125 0.88 -10.71 -12.03
N GLY A 126 1.33 -9.56 -12.55
CA GLY A 126 0.98 -9.07 -13.89
C GLY A 126 -0.33 -8.29 -13.94
N GLY A 127 -0.72 -7.67 -12.83
CA GLY A 127 -1.96 -6.90 -12.70
C GLY A 127 -2.06 -5.69 -13.64
N GLU A 128 -0.94 -5.18 -14.14
CA GLU A 128 -0.92 -4.08 -15.11
C GLU A 128 -1.70 -4.43 -16.39
N ASP A 129 -1.49 -5.64 -16.92
CA ASP A 129 -2.20 -6.15 -18.11
C ASP A 129 -3.53 -6.86 -17.79
N HIS A 130 -3.84 -7.07 -16.52
CA HIS A 130 -5.05 -7.76 -16.09
C HIS A 130 -6.29 -6.89 -16.33
N PRO A 131 -7.45 -7.43 -16.78
CA PRO A 131 -8.62 -6.60 -17.14
C PRO A 131 -9.37 -5.96 -15.96
N ALA A 132 -9.11 -6.40 -14.72
CA ALA A 132 -9.84 -5.97 -13.53
C ALA A 132 -9.83 -4.44 -13.37
N GLN A 133 -11.02 -3.88 -13.17
CA GLN A 133 -11.27 -2.45 -13.00
C GLN A 133 -11.59 -2.11 -11.54
N PHE A 134 -12.18 -3.06 -10.82
CA PHE A 134 -12.66 -2.88 -9.47
C PHE A 134 -12.27 -4.04 -8.56
N LEU A 135 -12.41 -3.82 -7.26
CA LEU A 135 -12.47 -4.88 -6.27
C LEU A 135 -13.57 -4.64 -5.25
N ILE A 136 -14.10 -5.73 -4.72
CA ILE A 136 -15.00 -5.77 -3.57
C ILE A 136 -14.33 -6.52 -2.43
N MET A 137 -14.34 -5.93 -1.23
CA MET A 137 -13.68 -6.51 -0.06
C MET A 137 -14.27 -5.95 1.24
N PRO A 138 -14.19 -6.65 2.38
CA PRO A 138 -14.54 -6.07 3.67
C PRO A 138 -13.75 -4.79 4.00
N SER A 139 -14.39 -3.93 4.78
CA SER A 139 -13.85 -2.69 5.34
C SER A 139 -14.43 -2.46 6.73
N GLY A 140 -13.84 -3.10 7.74
CA GLY A 140 -14.42 -3.16 9.08
C GLY A 140 -15.67 -4.05 9.09
N VAL A 141 -16.78 -3.52 9.59
CA VAL A 141 -18.09 -4.21 9.58
C VAL A 141 -18.83 -4.09 8.24
N HIS A 142 -18.34 -3.22 7.35
CA HIS A 142 -18.94 -2.89 6.07
C HIS A 142 -18.14 -3.50 4.91
N TRP A 143 -18.55 -3.21 3.68
CA TRP A 143 -17.92 -3.62 2.44
C TRP A 143 -17.54 -2.42 1.60
N LYS A 144 -16.45 -2.53 0.84
CA LYS A 144 -16.03 -1.46 -0.08
C LYS A 144 -16.03 -1.95 -1.51
N LEU A 145 -16.44 -1.06 -2.41
CA LEU A 145 -16.16 -1.14 -3.85
C LEU A 145 -15.07 -0.12 -4.14
N ARG A 146 -13.91 -0.60 -4.60
CA ARG A 146 -12.73 0.24 -4.87
C ARG A 146 -12.28 0.08 -6.32
N GLY A 147 -11.98 1.18 -6.98
CA GLY A 147 -11.32 1.18 -8.29
C GLY A 147 -9.87 0.74 -8.17
N ILE A 148 -9.42 -0.09 -9.11
CA ILE A 148 -8.03 -0.55 -9.21
C ILE A 148 -7.21 0.53 -9.94
N PRO A 149 -6.02 0.90 -9.45
CA PRO A 149 -5.17 1.88 -10.14
C PRO A 149 -4.63 1.31 -11.47
N PRO A 150 -4.23 2.17 -12.42
CA PRO A 150 -3.69 1.71 -13.69
C PRO A 150 -2.38 0.93 -13.51
N ASN A 151 -1.49 1.43 -12.66
CA ASN A 151 -0.20 0.83 -12.32
C ASN A 151 0.13 1.06 -10.82
N TYR A 152 1.24 0.47 -10.37
CA TYR A 152 1.67 0.54 -8.97
C TYR A 152 2.19 1.93 -8.52
N ASN A 153 2.61 2.79 -9.45
CA ASN A 153 3.12 4.12 -9.14
C ASN A 153 1.97 5.15 -9.04
N ASP A 154 0.90 4.97 -9.82
CA ASP A 154 -0.26 5.85 -9.87
C ASP A 154 -1.40 5.38 -8.95
N ARG A 155 -1.08 5.05 -7.69
CA ARG A 155 -2.02 4.45 -6.72
C ARG A 155 -3.22 5.33 -6.36
N MET A 156 -3.11 6.64 -6.63
CA MET A 156 -4.15 7.63 -6.37
C MET A 156 -5.16 7.75 -7.52
N SER A 157 -4.81 7.22 -8.69
CA SER A 157 -5.69 7.14 -9.86
C SER A 157 -6.43 5.81 -9.86
N VAL A 158 -7.49 5.70 -10.66
CA VAL A 158 -8.23 4.45 -10.90
C VAL A 158 -8.49 4.27 -12.37
N ARG A 159 -8.51 3.02 -12.84
CA ARG A 159 -8.78 2.68 -14.25
C ARG A 159 -10.17 3.11 -14.67
N THR A 160 -11.15 2.90 -13.80
CA THR A 160 -12.51 3.40 -13.96
C THR A 160 -12.97 4.07 -12.67
N PRO A 161 -13.29 5.39 -12.69
CA PRO A 161 -13.83 6.08 -11.53
C PRO A 161 -15.30 5.71 -11.29
N LEU A 162 -15.72 5.69 -10.02
CA LEU A 162 -17.12 5.51 -9.63
C LEU A 162 -18.02 6.63 -10.20
N PRO A 163 -19.36 6.49 -10.27
CA PRO A 163 -20.25 7.49 -10.85
C PRO A 163 -20.03 8.91 -10.29
N GLU A 164 -20.03 9.91 -11.16
CA GLU A 164 -19.83 11.31 -10.78
C GLU A 164 -20.93 11.79 -9.82
N LYS A 165 -22.18 11.36 -10.06
CA LYS A 165 -23.34 11.64 -9.21
C LYS A 165 -23.17 11.13 -7.77
N TRP A 166 -22.25 10.20 -7.49
CA TRP A 166 -21.98 9.70 -6.13
C TRP A 166 -20.87 10.49 -5.41
N ALA A 167 -20.13 11.34 -6.12
CA ALA A 167 -18.90 11.93 -5.60
C ALA A 167 -19.14 12.78 -4.33
N GLY A 168 -18.63 12.31 -3.19
CA GLY A 168 -18.73 13.02 -1.91
C GLY A 168 -20.09 12.88 -1.22
N LEU A 169 -20.97 12.01 -1.70
CA LEU A 169 -22.25 11.75 -1.05
C LEU A 169 -22.09 10.77 0.11
N HIS A 170 -22.94 10.95 1.12
CA HIS A 170 -23.00 10.15 2.34
C HIS A 170 -24.43 9.69 2.60
N GLU A 171 -24.57 8.48 3.13
CA GLU A 171 -25.79 7.86 3.63
C GLU A 171 -27.03 8.20 2.77
N GLY A 172 -28.00 8.94 3.31
CA GLY A 172 -29.27 9.25 2.65
C GLY A 172 -29.14 9.82 1.25
N ASP A 173 -28.20 10.73 1.02
CA ASP A 173 -27.97 11.33 -0.31
C ASP A 173 -27.47 10.27 -1.29
N LEU A 174 -26.53 9.43 -0.85
CA LEU A 174 -26.00 8.36 -1.70
C LEU A 174 -27.06 7.28 -1.94
N LYS A 175 -27.88 6.94 -0.93
CA LYS A 175 -29.01 6.00 -1.09
C LYS A 175 -29.98 6.51 -2.13
N GLN A 176 -30.36 7.78 -2.07
CA GLN A 176 -31.29 8.39 -3.02
C GLN A 176 -30.75 8.36 -4.45
N VAL A 177 -29.47 8.67 -4.64
CA VAL A 177 -28.86 8.77 -5.98
C VAL A 177 -28.46 7.40 -6.57
N SER A 178 -28.06 6.45 -5.72
CA SER A 178 -27.68 5.09 -6.14
C SER A 178 -28.86 4.13 -6.23
N GLY A 179 -29.94 4.37 -5.48
CA GLY A 179 -31.05 3.43 -5.33
C GLY A 179 -30.71 2.22 -4.46
N ILE A 180 -29.58 2.22 -3.76
CA ILE A 180 -29.09 1.11 -2.95
C ILE A 180 -29.27 1.46 -1.47
N GLU A 181 -30.11 0.69 -0.77
CA GLU A 181 -30.45 0.96 0.64
C GLU A 181 -29.23 0.86 1.57
N GLY A 182 -28.25 -0.01 1.27
CA GLY A 182 -27.02 -0.15 2.03
C GLY A 182 -25.95 0.90 1.76
N ALA A 183 -26.26 2.05 1.15
CA ALA A 183 -25.25 3.06 0.84
C ALA A 183 -24.74 3.81 2.08
N ILE A 184 -23.41 3.88 2.25
CA ILE A 184 -22.76 4.56 3.40
C ILE A 184 -22.01 5.81 2.96
N PHE A 185 -21.06 5.70 2.03
CA PHE A 185 -20.43 6.87 1.43
C PHE A 185 -19.70 6.56 0.13
N CYS A 186 -19.45 7.58 -0.69
CA CYS A 186 -18.54 7.53 -1.82
C CYS A 186 -17.55 8.69 -1.77
N HIS A 187 -16.25 8.38 -1.86
CA HIS A 187 -15.21 9.39 -1.78
C HIS A 187 -15.33 10.40 -2.93
N LYS A 188 -15.08 11.69 -2.66
CA LYS A 188 -15.14 12.76 -3.67
C LYS A 188 -14.23 12.51 -4.89
N GLY A 189 -13.09 11.89 -4.65
CA GLY A 189 -12.15 11.43 -5.69
C GLY A 189 -12.58 10.17 -6.45
N ARG A 190 -13.77 9.62 -6.20
CA ARG A 190 -14.40 8.52 -6.95
C ARG A 190 -13.60 7.22 -7.05
N PHE A 191 -12.63 7.00 -6.15
CA PHE A 191 -11.82 5.78 -6.12
C PHE A 191 -12.38 4.70 -5.19
N ILE A 192 -13.26 5.04 -4.24
CA ILE A 192 -13.83 4.10 -3.27
C ILE A 192 -15.24 4.52 -2.86
N SER A 193 -16.10 3.52 -2.67
CA SER A 193 -17.40 3.63 -1.99
C SER A 193 -17.53 2.52 -0.95
N VAL A 194 -18.35 2.76 0.07
CA VAL A 194 -18.60 1.85 1.18
C VAL A 194 -20.09 1.57 1.30
N TRP A 195 -20.40 0.31 1.58
CA TRP A 195 -21.70 -0.31 1.52
C TRP A 195 -21.91 -1.21 2.73
N GLU A 196 -23.14 -1.32 3.21
CA GLU A 196 -23.48 -2.08 4.41
C GLU A 196 -23.10 -3.56 4.27
N THR A 197 -23.45 -4.15 3.13
CA THR A 197 -23.28 -5.58 2.86
C THR A 197 -22.47 -5.83 1.60
N ARG A 198 -22.03 -7.09 1.42
CA ARG A 198 -21.36 -7.53 0.19
C ARG A 198 -22.30 -7.35 -1.00
N GLU A 199 -23.55 -7.74 -0.82
CA GLU A 199 -24.59 -7.69 -1.84
C GLU A 199 -24.86 -6.25 -2.30
N ASP A 200 -24.79 -5.28 -1.38
CA ASP A 200 -24.93 -3.86 -1.74
C ASP A 200 -23.71 -3.32 -2.50
N ALA A 201 -22.50 -3.77 -2.17
CA ALA A 201 -21.30 -3.46 -2.96
C ALA A 201 -21.34 -4.10 -4.36
N GLU A 202 -21.91 -5.30 -4.49
CA GLU A 202 -22.12 -5.98 -5.78
C GLU A 202 -23.19 -5.26 -6.62
N LYS A 203 -24.30 -4.81 -6.03
CA LYS A 203 -25.28 -3.95 -6.72
C LYS A 203 -24.64 -2.64 -7.19
N ALA A 204 -23.81 -2.03 -6.34
CA ALA A 204 -23.10 -0.81 -6.71
C ALA A 204 -22.19 -1.02 -7.92
N LEU A 205 -21.45 -2.14 -7.95
CA LEU A 205 -20.64 -2.54 -9.10
C LEU A 205 -21.51 -2.67 -10.36
N GLU A 206 -22.69 -3.28 -10.27
CA GLU A 206 -23.60 -3.36 -11.41
C GLU A 206 -24.02 -1.99 -11.94
N CYS A 207 -24.38 -1.04 -11.07
CA CYS A 207 -24.71 0.33 -11.49
C CYS A 207 -23.52 0.98 -12.21
N VAL A 208 -22.30 0.81 -11.69
CA VAL A 208 -21.09 1.38 -12.30
C VAL A 208 -20.84 0.76 -13.69
N ILE A 209 -20.98 -0.55 -13.83
CA ILE A 209 -20.75 -1.25 -15.11
C ILE A 209 -21.83 -0.92 -16.15
N LYS A 210 -23.10 -0.74 -15.73
CA LYS A 210 -24.21 -0.35 -16.62
C LYS A 210 -24.14 1.12 -17.05
N GLY A 211 -23.31 1.94 -16.39
CA GLY A 211 -23.21 3.37 -16.64
C GLY A 211 -24.40 4.16 -16.09
N GLU A 212 -25.06 3.65 -15.04
CA GLU A 212 -26.25 4.23 -14.43
C GLU A 212 -25.95 5.29 -13.37
#